data_AF-A0A1D9G7Y3-F1
#
_entry.id   AF-A0A1D9G7Y3-F1
#
_cell.length_a   1.000
_cell.length_b   1.000
_cell.length_c   1.000
_cell.angle_alpha   90.00
_cell.angle_beta   90.00
_cell.angle_gamma   90.00
#
_symmetry.space_group_name_H-M   'P 1'
#
loop_
_entity.id
_entity.type
_entity.pdbx_description
1 polymer ?
#
loop_
_entity_poly.entity_id
_entity_poly.type
_entity_poly.pdbx_seq_one_letter_code
_entity_poly.pdbx_strand_id
1 'polypeptide(L)'
;MSCQRKSIIQSWAGDSTISDDPLIRGYQYLNAVGQLALDPSMVEITDNVKERDRIYTWIGNHIDAINAELQTCLEACHSCYHHSVCRPMRILASPLGEKFGIDGFCNILATPAVILIDVGRIARSDWLSIVIHEYAHAHLGAPGHDQRFFEVISHLCLGLGLKPPRWQVDLETYLRDWPECPSKTNPLSFWYGYGG
;
A
#
# COMPACT_ATOMS: atom_id res chain seq x y z
N MET A 1 17.43 -25.92 9.34
CA MET A 1 17.34 -25.04 10.53
C MET A 1 16.04 -24.27 10.41
N SER A 2 15.11 -24.53 11.33
CA SER A 2 13.74 -24.00 11.31
C SER A 2 13.77 -22.51 11.65
N CYS A 3 13.46 -21.65 10.67
CA CYS A 3 13.25 -20.23 10.92
C CYS A 3 11.91 -20.09 11.65
N GLN A 4 11.96 -19.73 12.93
CA GLN A 4 10.78 -19.49 13.75
C GLN A 4 9.90 -18.44 13.07
N ARG A 5 8.75 -18.86 12.55
CA ARG A 5 7.63 -17.98 12.20
C ARG A 5 7.09 -17.35 13.48
N LYS A 6 7.72 -16.28 13.95
CA LYS A 6 6.98 -15.30 14.74
C LYS A 6 5.99 -14.67 13.78
N SER A 7 4.71 -14.76 14.13
CA SER A 7 3.61 -14.07 13.45
C SER A 7 3.99 -12.59 13.25
N ILE A 8 4.40 -12.22 12.03
CA ILE A 8 4.72 -10.83 11.62
C ILE A 8 3.38 -10.12 11.32
N ILE A 9 2.42 -10.15 12.24
CA ILE A 9 1.08 -9.61 11.97
C ILE A 9 0.90 -8.19 12.53
N GLN A 10 1.80 -7.68 13.37
CA GLN A 10 1.60 -6.42 14.09
C GLN A 10 2.76 -5.42 13.98
N SER A 11 3.35 -5.27 12.78
CA SER A 11 4.54 -4.43 12.57
C SER A 11 4.27 -2.91 12.54
N TRP A 12 3.01 -2.49 12.53
CA TRP A 12 2.63 -1.07 12.41
C TRP A 12 2.67 -0.31 13.74
N ALA A 13 2.52 -0.99 14.89
CA ALA A 13 2.45 -0.35 16.21
C ALA A 13 3.82 -0.05 16.85
N GLY A 14 4.91 -0.60 16.29
CA GLY A 14 6.23 -0.52 16.91
C GLY A 14 6.21 -1.10 18.32
N ASP A 15 6.72 -0.33 19.29
CA ASP A 15 6.77 -0.71 20.72
C ASP A 15 5.47 -0.36 21.50
N SER A 16 4.45 0.18 20.82
CA SER A 16 3.21 0.61 21.49
C SER A 16 2.29 -0.57 21.79
N THR A 17 1.59 -0.51 22.94
CA THR A 17 0.55 -1.48 23.28
C THR A 17 -0.68 -1.26 22.39
N ILE A 18 -1.02 -2.27 21.59
CA ILE A 18 -2.22 -2.30 20.77
C ILE A 18 -3.43 -2.57 21.67
N SER A 19 -4.49 -1.77 21.54
CA SER A 19 -5.74 -2.01 22.26
C SER A 19 -6.53 -3.17 21.64
N ASP A 20 -7.21 -3.95 22.48
CA ASP A 20 -8.20 -4.95 22.02
C ASP A 20 -9.55 -4.29 21.64
N ASP A 21 -9.78 -3.04 22.04
CA ASP A 21 -10.96 -2.28 21.64
C ASP A 21 -10.82 -1.86 20.15
N PRO A 22 -11.73 -2.27 19.25
CA PRO A 22 -11.58 -2.00 17.82
C PRO A 22 -11.58 -0.51 17.47
N LEU A 23 -12.32 0.33 18.20
CA LEU A 23 -12.36 1.77 17.96
C LEU A 23 -11.00 2.39 18.31
N ILE A 24 -10.48 2.09 19.51
CA ILE A 24 -9.16 2.59 19.94
C ILE A 24 -8.06 2.06 19.03
N ARG A 25 -8.11 0.78 18.67
CA ARG A 25 -7.15 0.13 17.80
C ARG A 25 -7.13 0.74 16.40
N GLY A 26 -8.29 1.00 15.80
CA GLY A 26 -8.38 1.66 14.50
C GLY A 26 -7.84 3.08 14.51
N TYR A 27 -8.12 3.83 15.58
CA TYR A 27 -7.52 5.15 15.78
C TYR A 27 -5.99 5.07 15.91
N GLN A 28 -5.48 4.16 16.74
CA GLN A 28 -4.03 3.93 16.91
C GLN A 28 -3.38 3.56 15.58
N TYR A 29 -4.03 2.70 14.79
CA TYR A 29 -3.56 2.31 13.46
C TYR A 29 -3.42 3.51 12.53
N LEU A 30 -4.49 4.27 12.32
CA LEU A 30 -4.46 5.39 11.39
C LEU A 30 -3.52 6.50 11.84
N ASN A 31 -3.40 6.75 13.14
CA ASN A 31 -2.41 7.69 13.65
C ASN A 31 -0.98 7.22 13.34
N ALA A 32 -0.67 5.93 13.58
CA ALA A 32 0.64 5.37 13.26
C ALA A 32 0.95 5.43 11.76
N VAL A 33 -0.01 5.08 10.91
CA VAL A 33 0.13 5.15 9.44
C VAL A 33 0.31 6.58 8.96
N GLY A 34 -0.42 7.55 9.52
CA GLY A 34 -0.27 8.97 9.22
C GLY A 34 1.14 9.51 9.47
N GLN A 35 1.85 9.00 10.49
CA GLN A 35 3.24 9.37 10.75
C GLN A 35 4.24 8.77 9.76
N LEU A 36 3.83 7.76 8.98
CA LEU A 36 4.66 7.14 7.94
C LEU A 36 4.46 7.77 6.55
N ALA A 37 3.42 8.58 6.38
CA ALA A 37 3.15 9.30 5.16
C ALA A 37 4.15 10.43 4.91
N LEU A 38 4.27 10.89 3.66
CA LEU A 38 5.09 12.06 3.32
C LEU A 38 4.48 13.35 3.90
N ASP A 39 3.16 13.43 3.89
CA ASP A 39 2.35 14.45 4.55
C ASP A 39 1.23 13.71 5.31
N PRO A 40 1.07 13.92 6.63
CA PRO A 40 0.01 13.26 7.40
C PRO A 40 -1.40 13.49 6.84
N SER A 41 -1.64 14.60 6.15
CA SER A 41 -2.92 14.90 5.51
C SER A 41 -3.23 14.02 4.30
N MET A 42 -2.27 13.21 3.83
CA MET A 42 -2.49 12.15 2.83
C MET A 42 -3.38 11.03 3.36
N VAL A 43 -3.32 10.76 4.67
CA VAL A 43 -4.21 9.82 5.34
C VAL A 43 -5.43 10.60 5.81
N GLU A 44 -6.53 10.47 5.08
CA GLU A 44 -7.69 11.31 5.28
C GLU A 44 -8.96 10.46 5.39
N ILE A 45 -9.77 10.80 6.39
CA ILE A 45 -11.10 10.24 6.63
C ILE A 45 -12.04 11.39 6.95
N THR A 46 -13.34 11.11 6.90
CA THR A 46 -14.41 12.07 7.22
C THR A 46 -14.22 12.80 8.58
N ASP A 47 -14.54 14.09 8.61
CA ASP A 47 -14.60 14.90 9.83
C ASP A 47 -15.85 14.60 10.68
N ASN A 48 -16.84 13.90 10.11
CA ASN A 48 -18.04 13.52 10.83
C ASN A 48 -17.70 12.48 11.91
N VAL A 49 -17.90 12.84 13.18
CA VAL A 49 -17.54 12.00 14.34
C VAL A 49 -18.14 10.59 14.26
N LYS A 50 -19.42 10.45 13.90
CA LYS A 50 -20.08 9.14 13.87
C LYS A 50 -19.55 8.25 12.74
N GLU A 51 -19.29 8.85 11.59
CA GLU A 51 -18.73 8.13 10.45
C GLU A 51 -17.26 7.76 10.70
N ARG A 52 -16.50 8.65 11.34
CA ARG A 52 -15.12 8.40 11.74
C ARG A 52 -15.00 7.26 12.74
N ASP A 53 -15.82 7.24 13.79
CA ASP A 53 -15.83 6.16 14.78
C ASP A 53 -16.15 4.81 14.13
N ARG A 54 -17.02 4.82 13.12
CA ARG A 54 -17.31 3.64 12.31
C ARG A 54 -16.10 3.17 11.51
N ILE A 55 -15.40 4.08 10.81
CA ILE A 55 -14.18 3.73 10.07
C ILE A 55 -13.13 3.15 11.01
N TYR A 56 -12.88 3.79 12.15
CA TYR A 56 -11.93 3.27 13.15
C TYR A 56 -12.33 1.87 13.62
N THR A 57 -13.59 1.67 14.01
CA THR A 57 -14.08 0.35 14.43
C THR A 57 -13.90 -0.69 13.34
N TRP A 58 -14.16 -0.34 12.08
CA TRP A 58 -13.98 -1.25 10.96
C TRP A 58 -12.51 -1.61 10.74
N ILE A 59 -11.62 -0.61 10.75
CA ILE A 59 -10.17 -0.80 10.65
C ILE A 59 -9.67 -1.70 11.78
N GLY A 60 -10.02 -1.39 13.03
CA GLY A 60 -9.56 -2.17 14.19
C GLY A 60 -9.92 -3.65 14.12
N ASN A 61 -11.03 -4.00 13.45
CA ASN A 61 -11.48 -5.37 13.26
C ASN A 61 -10.82 -6.10 12.07
N HIS A 62 -10.40 -5.39 11.02
CA HIS A 62 -10.07 -6.02 9.73
C HIS A 62 -8.65 -5.76 9.23
N ILE A 63 -7.95 -4.77 9.79
CA ILE A 63 -6.73 -4.25 9.18
C ILE A 63 -5.58 -5.25 9.10
N ASP A 64 -5.47 -6.17 10.06
CA ASP A 64 -4.44 -7.21 10.05
C ASP A 64 -4.60 -8.15 8.85
N ALA A 65 -5.82 -8.53 8.51
CA ALA A 65 -6.10 -9.40 7.38
C ALA A 65 -5.77 -8.68 6.05
N ILE A 66 -6.18 -7.42 5.94
CA ILE A 66 -5.90 -6.60 4.75
C ILE A 66 -4.39 -6.41 4.58
N ASN A 67 -3.68 -6.06 5.66
CA ASN A 67 -2.24 -5.90 5.61
C ASN A 67 -1.51 -7.21 5.32
N ALA A 68 -2.01 -8.35 5.78
CA ALA A 68 -1.45 -9.66 5.44
C ALA A 68 -1.56 -9.97 3.93
N GLU A 69 -2.64 -9.55 3.28
CA GLU A 69 -2.81 -9.70 1.83
C GLU A 69 -1.89 -8.76 1.03
N LEU A 70 -1.77 -7.51 1.45
CA LEU A 70 -0.81 -6.58 0.87
C LEU A 70 0.63 -7.07 1.07
N GLN A 71 0.94 -7.61 2.23
CA GLN A 71 2.23 -8.24 2.53
C GLN A 71 2.49 -9.42 1.60
N THR A 72 1.47 -10.23 1.28
CA THR A 72 1.59 -11.31 0.28
C THR A 72 1.94 -10.76 -1.10
N CYS A 73 1.36 -9.62 -1.51
CA CYS A 73 1.70 -8.96 -2.77
C CYS A 73 3.15 -8.45 -2.78
N LEU A 74 3.59 -7.84 -1.67
CA LEU A 74 4.97 -7.37 -1.49
C LEU A 74 5.97 -8.54 -1.53
N GLU A 75 5.67 -9.64 -0.86
CA GLU A 75 6.50 -10.85 -0.87
C GLU A 75 6.60 -11.50 -2.25
N ALA A 76 5.51 -11.46 -3.04
CA ALA A 76 5.53 -11.88 -4.43
C ALA A 76 6.53 -11.02 -5.24
N CYS A 77 6.50 -9.70 -5.07
CA CYS A 77 7.47 -8.78 -5.72
C CYS A 77 8.91 -9.07 -5.29
N HIS A 78 9.15 -9.29 -3.98
CA HIS A 78 10.47 -9.68 -3.49
C HIS A 78 10.96 -11.01 -4.08
N SER A 79 10.05 -11.96 -4.32
CA SER A 79 10.39 -13.28 -4.87
C SER A 79 10.86 -13.23 -6.32
N CYS A 80 10.63 -12.13 -7.04
CA CYS A 80 11.20 -11.89 -8.38
C CYS A 80 12.68 -11.52 -8.35
N TYR A 81 13.26 -11.28 -7.17
CA TYR A 81 14.63 -10.81 -7.01
C TYR A 81 15.43 -11.71 -6.06
N HIS A 82 16.75 -11.71 -6.21
CA HIS A 82 17.62 -12.36 -5.22
C HIS A 82 17.61 -11.56 -3.91
N HIS A 83 17.63 -12.24 -2.76
CA HIS A 83 17.51 -11.60 -1.44
C HIS A 83 18.54 -10.48 -1.21
N SER A 84 19.75 -10.60 -1.78
CA SER A 84 20.81 -9.59 -1.64
C SER A 84 20.53 -8.26 -2.35
N VAL A 85 19.55 -8.20 -3.26
CA VAL A 85 19.15 -6.95 -3.94
C VAL A 85 17.79 -6.44 -3.47
N CYS A 86 17.09 -7.19 -2.61
CA CYS A 86 15.84 -6.76 -2.01
C CYS A 86 16.12 -5.71 -0.93
N ARG A 87 15.54 -4.52 -1.09
CA ARG A 87 15.57 -3.49 -0.05
C ARG A 87 14.50 -3.80 1.01
N PRO A 88 14.75 -3.50 2.29
CA PRO A 88 13.71 -3.55 3.31
C PRO A 88 12.57 -2.59 2.97
N MET A 89 11.34 -3.10 2.95
CA MET A 89 10.12 -2.35 2.66
C MET A 89 9.04 -2.70 3.68
N ARG A 90 8.12 -1.76 3.92
CA ARG A 90 6.91 -1.98 4.69
C ARG A 90 5.72 -1.60 3.82
N ILE A 91 4.67 -2.39 3.83
CA ILE A 91 3.41 -2.10 3.14
C ILE A 91 2.24 -2.05 4.11
N LEU A 92 1.38 -1.06 3.99
CA LEU A 92 0.22 -0.86 4.85
C LEU A 92 -0.97 -0.33 4.04
N ALA A 93 -2.17 -0.75 4.41
CA ALA A 93 -3.40 -0.22 3.86
C ALA A 93 -3.80 1.09 4.55
N SER A 94 -4.27 2.07 3.79
CA SER A 94 -4.72 3.35 4.35
C SER A 94 -5.77 4.01 3.47
N PRO A 95 -6.82 4.63 4.02
CA PRO A 95 -7.62 5.58 3.26
C PRO A 95 -6.72 6.76 2.87
N LEU A 96 -6.71 7.10 1.59
CA LEU A 96 -5.96 8.24 1.05
C LEU A 96 -6.91 9.37 0.67
N GLY A 97 -6.51 10.61 0.93
CA GLY A 97 -7.31 11.79 0.63
C GLY A 97 -7.62 11.94 -0.85
N GLU A 98 -8.89 12.22 -1.17
CA GLU A 98 -9.35 12.33 -2.55
C GLU A 98 -8.65 13.45 -3.32
N LYS A 99 -8.29 14.53 -2.62
CA LYS A 99 -7.53 15.66 -3.18
C LYS A 99 -6.18 15.28 -3.79
N PHE A 100 -5.60 14.13 -3.41
CA PHE A 100 -4.34 13.67 -3.96
C PHE A 100 -4.50 12.84 -5.23
N GLY A 101 -5.68 12.26 -5.48
CA GLY A 101 -5.96 11.50 -6.70
C GLY A 101 -5.06 10.29 -6.92
N ILE A 102 -4.58 9.66 -5.85
CA ILE A 102 -3.66 8.49 -5.89
C ILE A 102 -4.29 7.26 -5.24
N ASP A 103 -3.98 6.09 -5.77
CA ASP A 103 -4.42 4.79 -5.23
C ASP A 103 -3.39 4.15 -4.28
N GLY A 104 -2.16 4.65 -4.33
CA GLY A 104 -1.07 4.28 -3.44
C GLY A 104 0.08 5.29 -3.55
N PHE A 105 1.05 5.19 -2.64
CA PHE A 105 2.32 5.89 -2.79
C PHE A 105 3.44 5.21 -2.00
N CYS A 106 4.67 5.47 -2.42
CA CYS A 106 5.89 5.08 -1.72
C CYS A 106 6.58 6.27 -1.05
N ASN A 107 6.69 6.24 0.28
CA ASN A 107 7.63 7.08 1.02
C ASN A 107 9.04 6.44 0.99
N ILE A 108 9.80 6.78 -0.05
CA ILE A 108 11.19 6.35 -0.24
C ILE A 108 12.18 6.96 0.78
N LEU A 109 11.77 8.00 1.51
CA LEU A 109 12.60 8.69 2.51
C LEU A 109 12.57 7.98 3.87
N ALA A 110 11.56 7.13 4.11
CA ALA A 110 11.47 6.32 5.31
C ALA A 110 12.50 5.16 5.30
N THR A 111 12.90 4.71 6.48
CA THR A 111 13.78 3.53 6.65
C THR A 111 13.14 2.52 7.61
N PRO A 112 12.61 1.39 7.12
CA PRO A 112 12.51 0.97 5.71
C PRO A 112 11.58 1.87 4.88
N ALA A 113 11.70 1.81 3.55
CA ALA A 113 10.75 2.49 2.66
C ALA A 113 9.32 2.01 2.95
N VAL A 114 8.35 2.93 2.94
CA VAL A 114 6.95 2.61 3.27
C VAL A 114 6.09 2.76 2.02
N ILE A 115 5.28 1.75 1.74
CA ILE A 115 4.27 1.74 0.69
C ILE A 115 2.91 1.82 1.38
N LEU A 116 2.11 2.84 1.07
CA LEU A 116 0.72 2.94 1.51
C LEU A 116 -0.21 2.72 0.32
N ILE A 117 -1.23 1.88 0.50
CA ILE A 117 -2.20 1.53 -0.54
C ILE A 117 -3.63 1.85 -0.06
N ASP A 118 -4.39 2.61 -0.85
CA ASP A 118 -5.83 2.75 -0.65
C ASP A 118 -6.58 1.60 -1.32
N VAL A 119 -6.65 0.50 -0.60
CA VAL A 119 -7.42 -0.69 -0.98
C VAL A 119 -8.92 -0.43 -1.21
N GLY A 120 -9.43 0.71 -0.73
CA GLY A 120 -10.80 1.15 -0.96
C GLY A 120 -11.02 1.81 -2.32
N ARG A 121 -9.97 2.34 -2.96
CA ARG A 121 -10.05 3.00 -4.28
C ARG A 121 -10.06 2.05 -5.45
N ILE A 122 -9.47 0.87 -5.30
CA ILE A 122 -9.26 -0.07 -6.41
C ILE A 122 -9.93 -1.41 -6.14
N ALA A 123 -10.13 -2.23 -7.19
CA ALA A 123 -10.60 -3.59 -7.01
C ALA A 123 -9.51 -4.47 -6.40
N ARG A 124 -9.91 -5.48 -5.62
CA ARG A 124 -8.97 -6.41 -4.98
C ARG A 124 -8.11 -7.19 -5.97
N SER A 125 -8.63 -7.47 -7.17
CA SER A 125 -7.88 -8.07 -8.27
C SER A 125 -6.71 -7.20 -8.76
N ASP A 126 -6.77 -5.90 -8.51
CA ASP A 126 -5.82 -4.92 -9.03
C ASP A 126 -4.77 -4.50 -8.00
N TRP A 127 -4.89 -4.96 -6.75
CA TRP A 127 -3.96 -4.63 -5.66
C TRP A 127 -2.53 -4.96 -6.04
N LEU A 128 -2.28 -6.14 -6.62
CA LEU A 128 -0.93 -6.54 -7.02
C LEU A 128 -0.32 -5.57 -8.03
N SER A 129 -1.10 -5.06 -8.98
CA SER A 129 -0.62 -4.13 -10.00
C SER A 129 -0.15 -2.81 -9.39
N ILE A 130 -0.93 -2.24 -8.44
CA ILE A 130 -0.53 -1.02 -7.74
C ILE A 130 0.66 -1.28 -6.82
N VAL A 131 0.71 -2.44 -6.15
CA VAL A 131 1.88 -2.82 -5.34
C VAL A 131 3.15 -2.93 -6.20
N ILE A 132 3.07 -3.45 -7.42
CA ILE A 132 4.20 -3.49 -8.36
C ILE A 132 4.70 -2.08 -8.68
N HIS A 133 3.79 -1.13 -8.93
CA HIS A 133 4.15 0.26 -9.19
C HIS A 133 4.93 0.86 -8.01
N GLU A 134 4.35 0.80 -6.81
CA GLU A 134 4.99 1.40 -5.63
C GLU A 134 6.26 0.65 -5.20
N TYR A 135 6.30 -0.66 -5.41
CA TYR A 135 7.51 -1.46 -5.20
C TYR A 135 8.64 -0.99 -6.09
N ALA A 136 8.37 -0.63 -7.35
CA ALA A 136 9.41 -0.17 -8.26
C ALA A 136 10.08 1.13 -7.76
N HIS A 137 9.29 2.08 -7.24
CA HIS A 137 9.82 3.27 -6.57
C HIS A 137 10.69 2.90 -5.37
N ALA A 138 10.21 2.01 -4.50
CA ALA A 138 10.95 1.55 -3.33
C ALA A 138 12.26 0.81 -3.70
N HIS A 139 12.22 -0.04 -4.73
CA HIS A 139 13.34 -0.83 -5.22
C HIS A 139 14.45 0.07 -5.78
N LEU A 140 14.07 1.08 -6.56
CA LEU A 140 15.02 2.05 -7.11
C LEU A 140 15.49 3.05 -6.06
N GLY A 141 14.63 3.36 -5.08
CA GLY A 141 14.80 4.47 -4.15
C GLY A 141 14.72 5.82 -4.86
N ALA A 142 13.82 5.93 -5.85
CA ALA A 142 13.67 7.11 -6.68
C ALA A 142 12.19 7.30 -7.06
N PRO A 143 11.70 8.56 -7.11
CA PRO A 143 10.29 8.85 -7.41
C PRO A 143 9.97 8.92 -8.92
N GLY A 144 10.97 8.82 -9.80
CA GLY A 144 10.79 9.02 -11.24
C GLY A 144 10.33 7.77 -11.99
N HIS A 145 9.65 7.98 -13.12
CA HIS A 145 9.15 6.94 -14.02
C HIS A 145 10.01 6.80 -15.29
N ASP A 146 11.33 6.71 -15.11
CA ASP A 146 12.29 6.62 -16.20
C ASP A 146 12.43 5.19 -16.78
N GLN A 147 13.42 4.98 -17.66
CA GLN A 147 13.72 3.67 -18.22
C GLN A 147 14.00 2.60 -17.14
N ARG A 148 14.63 2.95 -16.01
CA ARG A 148 14.92 1.98 -14.95
C ARG A 148 13.63 1.57 -14.25
N PHE A 149 12.71 2.51 -14.05
CA PHE A 149 11.37 2.21 -13.55
C PHE A 149 10.65 1.24 -14.48
N PHE A 150 10.64 1.52 -15.80
CA PHE A 150 10.08 0.64 -16.82
C PHE A 150 10.66 -0.78 -16.78
N GLU A 151 11.98 -0.92 -16.66
CA GLU A 151 12.65 -2.21 -16.59
C GLU A 151 12.22 -3.01 -15.35
N VAL A 152 12.12 -2.35 -14.18
CA VAL A 152 11.70 -2.98 -12.92
C VAL A 152 10.25 -3.46 -12.98
N ILE A 153 9.31 -2.61 -13.38
CA ILE A 153 7.89 -3.01 -13.49
C ILE A 153 7.69 -4.08 -14.56
N SER A 154 8.42 -4.02 -15.68
CA SER A 154 8.34 -5.04 -16.74
C SER A 154 8.84 -6.39 -16.23
N HIS A 155 9.95 -6.41 -15.50
CA HIS A 155 10.49 -7.62 -14.85
C HIS A 155 9.47 -8.21 -13.87
N LEU A 156 8.91 -7.38 -12.99
CA LEU A 156 7.91 -7.80 -12.00
C LEU A 156 6.65 -8.35 -12.68
N CYS A 157 6.10 -7.65 -13.67
CA CYS A 157 4.92 -8.12 -14.40
C CYS A 157 5.17 -9.47 -15.06
N LEU A 158 6.30 -9.64 -15.75
CA LEU A 158 6.64 -10.91 -16.38
C LEU A 158 6.81 -12.04 -15.35
N GLY A 159 7.51 -11.77 -14.23
CA GLY A 159 7.72 -12.75 -13.16
C GLY A 159 6.45 -13.15 -12.42
N LEU A 160 5.46 -12.25 -12.36
CA LEU A 160 4.19 -12.43 -11.65
C LEU A 160 3.02 -12.81 -12.57
N GLY A 161 3.27 -13.00 -13.87
CA GLY A 161 2.27 -13.41 -14.85
C GLY A 161 1.28 -12.30 -15.25
N LEU A 162 1.64 -11.03 -15.04
CA LEU A 162 0.87 -9.87 -15.48
C LEU A 162 1.38 -9.35 -16.83
N LYS A 163 0.54 -8.58 -17.51
CA LYS A 163 0.93 -7.91 -18.76
C LYS A 163 1.85 -6.73 -18.45
N PRO A 164 3.09 -6.69 -18.97
CA PRO A 164 3.98 -5.56 -18.74
C PRO A 164 3.49 -4.30 -19.46
N PRO A 165 3.90 -3.11 -18.99
CA PRO A 165 3.69 -1.85 -19.73
C PRO A 165 4.36 -1.89 -21.10
N ARG A 166 3.91 -1.02 -22.01
CA ARG A 166 4.49 -0.89 -23.34
C ARG A 166 5.49 0.27 -23.39
N TRP A 167 6.59 0.08 -24.11
CA TRP A 167 7.49 1.19 -24.40
C TRP A 167 6.82 2.18 -25.35
N GLN A 168 6.91 3.47 -25.04
CA GLN A 168 6.36 4.55 -25.85
C GLN A 168 7.14 5.86 -25.69
N VAL A 169 6.93 6.81 -26.61
CA VAL A 169 7.69 8.08 -26.68
C VAL A 169 7.53 8.93 -25.42
N ASP A 170 6.33 8.96 -24.84
CA ASP A 170 6.02 9.66 -23.59
C ASP A 170 5.94 8.66 -22.43
N LEU A 171 7.06 8.00 -22.18
CA LEU A 171 7.16 6.88 -21.23
C LEU A 171 6.82 7.32 -19.80
N GLU A 172 7.36 8.45 -19.36
CA GLU A 172 7.18 8.91 -17.98
C GLU A 172 5.70 9.21 -17.67
N THR A 173 5.03 9.97 -18.53
CA THR A 173 3.60 10.30 -18.36
C THR A 173 2.75 9.05 -18.37
N TYR A 174 3.02 8.11 -19.28
CA TYR A 174 2.30 6.85 -19.33
C TYR A 174 2.51 5.97 -18.10
N LEU A 175 3.75 5.88 -17.61
CA LEU A 175 4.06 5.07 -16.46
C LEU A 175 3.54 5.67 -15.16
N ARG A 176 3.35 6.99 -15.10
CA ARG A 176 2.69 7.68 -13.99
C ARG A 176 1.23 7.25 -13.82
N ASP A 177 0.53 7.03 -14.93
CA ASP A 177 -0.87 6.59 -14.95
C ASP A 177 -1.02 5.06 -15.03
N TRP A 178 0.10 4.32 -15.13
CA TRP A 178 0.12 2.86 -15.13
C TRP A 178 0.22 2.34 -13.69
N PRO A 179 -0.44 1.25 -13.31
CA PRO A 179 -1.39 0.48 -14.09
C PRO A 179 -2.73 1.21 -14.25
N GLU A 180 -3.40 0.99 -15.38
CA GLU A 180 -4.77 1.47 -15.60
C GLU A 180 -5.75 0.67 -14.70
N CYS A 181 -5.91 1.10 -13.45
CA CYS A 181 -6.84 0.51 -12.49
C CYS A 181 -8.11 1.36 -12.40
N PRO A 182 -9.30 0.81 -12.65
CA PRO A 182 -10.54 1.55 -12.50
C PRO A 182 -10.75 1.96 -11.03
N SER A 183 -10.75 3.27 -10.76
CA SER A 183 -11.09 3.78 -9.43
C SER A 183 -12.57 3.55 -9.12
N LYS A 184 -12.86 3.17 -7.87
CA LYS A 184 -14.21 3.00 -7.34
C LYS A 184 -14.84 4.36 -7.08
N THR A 185 -16.14 4.50 -7.37
CA THR A 185 -16.89 5.76 -7.25
C THR A 185 -16.98 6.30 -5.82
N ASN A 186 -16.88 5.44 -4.80
CA ASN A 186 -16.87 5.85 -3.40
C ASN A 186 -15.83 5.03 -2.61
N PRO A 187 -14.56 5.46 -2.56
CA PRO A 187 -13.50 4.71 -1.90
C PRO A 187 -13.74 4.47 -0.40
N LEU A 188 -14.35 5.43 0.28
CA LEU A 188 -14.67 5.32 1.71
C LEU A 188 -15.70 4.23 2.02
N SER A 189 -16.49 3.78 1.03
CA SER A 189 -17.44 2.68 1.22
C SER A 189 -16.78 1.39 1.73
N PHE A 190 -15.56 1.09 1.26
CA PHE A 190 -14.77 -0.03 1.75
C PHE A 190 -14.44 0.14 3.23
N TRP A 191 -13.93 1.32 3.59
CA TRP A 191 -13.54 1.67 4.96
C TRP A 191 -14.73 1.77 5.93
N TYR A 192 -15.95 1.95 5.43
CA TYR A 192 -17.19 1.81 6.20
C TYR A 192 -17.67 0.37 6.39
N GLY A 193 -17.05 -0.60 5.72
CA GLY A 193 -17.44 -2.01 5.69
C GLY A 193 -18.59 -2.32 4.73
N TYR A 194 -18.80 -1.48 3.71
CA TYR A 194 -19.81 -1.73 2.66
C TYR A 194 -19.23 -2.35 1.39
N GLY A 195 -17.91 -2.27 1.19
CA GLY A 195 -17.23 -2.81 0.00
C GLY A 195 -16.64 -4.18 0.26
N GLY A 196 -17.12 -5.19 -0.47
CA GLY A 196 -16.43 -6.47 -0.71
C GLY A 196 -15.86 -6.50 -2.11
#